data_AF-A0AA39HYL5-F1
#
_entry.id   AF-A0AA39HYL5-F1
#
_cell.length_a   1.000
_cell.length_b   1.000
_cell.length_c   1.000
_cell.angle_alpha   90.00
_cell.angle_beta   90.00
_cell.angle_gamma   90.00
#
_symmetry.space_group_name_H-M   'P 1'
#
loop_
_entity.id
_entity.type
_entity.pdbx_description
1 polymer ?
#
loop_
_entity_poly.entity_id
_entity_poly.type
_entity_poly.pdbx_seq_one_letter_code
_entity_poly.pdbx_strand_id
1 'polypeptide(L)'
;MFGKERCRELEQRDKLYDKNTLKSMVEVHKKSKRTTKAAKGDEDSIQERAEAKIKRTGSSDLKIIPQLATFYYLYERKRRDVLEAIFGEETRKEFASRVEKMGIDMSSILRMYTYWRRIELKKTIKNGIELWKCQLCKKEMKATGVRYLINHIGTHEGVSCSCIVEGCGKLIKPHALRNHLRRNHALHADHLDKEQYHKLRRTQASFYKKARTKLKKYFPPEAFLRFDDKKMSNKNLLEDPKCRECGKMVHGSTTRRYHVAQHLKLLYKCAADGCEFRTDPIHMPYHLSKNHSKKVAQLTAEELFELKCMRMDFEKMMEGELHKFFSYKDDILAGLHIPRSSLSYLLTYCCFVWLFRVDNLDRYIVDCNSLFLHFILIFTFNTF
;
A
#
# COMPACT_ATOMS: atom_id res chain seq x y z
N MET A 1 7.31 4.75 40.27
CA MET A 1 7.96 5.60 39.23
C MET A 1 8.90 4.73 38.42
N PHE A 2 8.94 4.86 37.10
CA PHE A 2 9.91 4.13 36.27
C PHE A 2 11.32 4.65 36.55
N GLY A 3 12.30 3.74 36.68
CA GLY A 3 13.71 4.09 36.88
C GLY A 3 14.27 4.86 35.67
N LYS A 4 15.28 5.71 35.92
CA LYS A 4 15.93 6.56 34.90
C LYS A 4 16.40 5.76 33.68
N GLU A 5 16.83 4.52 33.87
CA GLU A 5 17.27 3.63 32.80
C GLU A 5 16.11 3.17 31.90
N ARG A 6 14.95 2.87 32.49
CA ARG A 6 13.75 2.48 31.74
C ARG A 6 13.14 3.67 30.99
N CYS A 7 13.26 4.88 31.53
CA CYS A 7 12.95 6.11 30.80
C CYS A 7 13.89 6.33 29.61
N ARG A 8 15.21 6.14 29.79
CA ARG A 8 16.19 6.22 28.70
C ARG A 8 15.99 5.14 27.63
N GLU A 9 15.63 3.92 28.02
CA GLU A 9 15.32 2.81 27.10
C GLU A 9 14.05 3.12 26.27
N LEU A 10 13.03 3.70 26.91
CA LEU A 10 11.81 4.15 26.24
C LEU A 10 12.07 5.35 25.31
N GLU A 11 12.92 6.30 25.70
CA GLU A 11 13.39 7.41 24.86
C GLU A 11 14.23 6.93 23.66
N GLN A 12 15.09 5.92 23.85
CA GLN A 12 15.90 5.31 22.79
C GLN A 12 15.05 4.51 21.80
N ARG A 13 13.94 3.92 22.23
CA ARG A 13 12.97 3.23 21.35
C ARG A 13 12.13 4.19 20.53
N ASP A 14 12.13 5.48 20.86
CA ASP A 14 11.21 6.49 20.32
C ASP A 14 11.92 7.55 19.46
N LYS A 15 12.96 7.13 18.73
CA LYS A 15 13.75 7.96 17.78
C LYS A 15 12.97 8.50 16.57
N LEU A 16 11.64 8.49 16.58
CA LEU A 16 10.86 8.95 15.43
C LEU A 16 10.74 10.48 15.35
N TYR A 17 10.91 11.21 16.46
CA TYR A 17 10.92 12.67 16.46
C TYR A 17 11.86 13.23 17.52
N ASP A 18 13.02 13.73 17.09
CA ASP A 18 13.83 14.57 17.96
C ASP A 18 13.09 15.91 18.25
N LYS A 19 13.56 16.63 19.27
CA LYS A 19 13.02 17.94 19.66
C LYS A 19 12.98 18.93 18.49
N ASN A 20 13.90 18.79 17.53
CA ASN A 20 14.02 19.67 16.37
C ASN A 20 12.96 19.38 15.31
N THR A 21 12.53 18.12 15.17
CA THR A 21 11.49 17.71 14.23
C THR A 21 10.13 18.22 14.69
N LEU A 22 9.84 18.13 15.99
CA LEU A 22 8.63 18.73 16.57
C LEU A 22 8.63 20.26 16.44
N LYS A 23 9.78 20.93 16.68
CA LYS A 23 9.94 22.37 16.44
C LYS A 23 9.73 22.73 14.96
N SER A 24 10.28 21.95 14.03
CA SER A 24 10.11 22.12 12.58
C SER A 24 8.63 22.04 12.16
N MET A 25 7.90 21.03 12.65
CA MET A 25 6.46 20.91 12.40
C MET A 25 5.68 22.13 12.92
N VAL A 26 6.08 22.66 14.07
CA VAL A 26 5.48 23.86 14.66
C VAL A 26 5.81 25.12 13.85
N GLU A 27 7.05 25.27 13.36
CA GLU A 27 7.45 26.42 12.54
C GLU A 27 6.79 26.42 11.16
N VAL A 28 6.66 25.26 10.51
CA VAL A 28 5.87 25.12 9.28
C VAL A 28 4.41 25.52 9.51
N HIS A 29 3.84 25.12 10.64
CA HIS A 29 2.47 25.48 11.02
C HIS A 29 2.32 26.98 11.33
N LYS A 30 3.27 27.59 12.04
CA LYS A 30 3.29 29.05 12.28
C LYS A 30 3.38 29.83 10.97
N LYS A 31 4.22 29.38 10.03
CA LYS A 31 4.32 29.97 8.68
C LYS A 31 3.00 29.85 7.92
N SER A 32 2.35 28.68 7.95
CA SER A 32 1.04 28.48 7.32
C SER A 32 -0.06 29.36 7.94
N LYS A 33 -0.06 29.57 9.26
CA LYS A 33 -0.99 30.50 9.93
C LYS A 33 -0.80 31.96 9.49
N ARG A 34 0.46 32.38 9.26
CA ARG A 34 0.80 33.73 8.79
C ARG A 34 0.33 33.94 7.35
N THR A 35 0.47 32.94 6.47
CA THR A 35 -0.02 33.03 5.08
C THR A 35 -1.55 33.01 5.00
N THR A 36 -2.25 32.24 5.83
CA THR A 36 -3.74 32.28 5.88
C THR A 36 -4.32 33.55 6.50
N LYS A 37 -3.56 34.29 7.32
CA LYS A 37 -3.98 35.62 7.79
C LYS A 37 -3.77 36.71 6.74
N ALA A 38 -2.87 36.50 5.78
CA ALA A 38 -2.62 37.43 4.67
C ALA A 38 -3.57 37.20 3.47
N ALA A 39 -4.14 36.00 3.35
CA ALA A 39 -5.05 35.62 2.25
C ALA A 39 -6.54 35.72 2.61
N LYS A 40 -6.92 36.40 3.70
CA LYS A 40 -8.32 36.68 4.03
C LYS A 40 -8.86 37.84 3.18
N GLY A 41 -8.97 37.56 1.89
CA GLY A 41 -9.88 38.19 0.94
C GLY A 41 -10.28 37.08 -0.03
N ASP A 42 -11.55 36.66 0.03
CA ASP A 42 -12.26 35.85 -0.99
C ASP A 42 -12.29 34.30 -0.89
N GLU A 43 -12.00 33.67 0.26
CA GLU A 43 -12.16 32.20 0.45
C GLU A 43 -13.36 31.75 1.32
N ASP A 44 -14.40 32.59 1.48
CA ASP A 44 -15.54 32.27 2.35
C ASP A 44 -16.57 31.28 1.76
N SER A 45 -16.55 30.97 0.46
CA SER A 45 -17.66 30.22 -0.18
C SER A 45 -17.54 28.69 -0.19
N ILE A 46 -16.34 28.12 0.01
CA ILE A 46 -16.13 26.65 -0.04
C ILE A 46 -16.21 26.02 1.35
N GLN A 47 -15.87 26.77 2.39
CA GLN A 47 -15.91 26.30 3.79
C GLN A 47 -17.35 26.23 4.33
N GLU A 48 -18.23 27.15 3.94
CA GLU A 48 -19.66 27.16 4.32
C GLU A 48 -20.42 25.89 3.88
N ARG A 49 -20.06 25.33 2.71
CA ARG A 49 -20.75 24.15 2.15
C ARG A 49 -20.38 22.83 2.84
N ALA A 50 -19.22 22.77 3.48
CA ALA A 50 -18.84 21.67 4.37
C ALA A 50 -19.47 21.82 5.77
N GLU A 51 -19.75 23.05 6.19
CA GLU A 51 -20.33 23.39 7.51
C GLU A 51 -21.85 23.18 7.58
N ALA A 52 -22.58 23.30 6.46
CA ALA A 52 -24.03 23.09 6.42
C ALA A 52 -24.49 21.63 6.57
N LYS A 53 -23.65 20.64 6.25
CA LYS A 53 -24.01 19.20 6.34
C LYS A 53 -23.76 18.56 7.70
N ILE A 54 -23.03 19.24 8.61
CA ILE A 54 -22.60 18.68 9.90
C ILE A 54 -23.58 19.04 11.05
N LYS A 55 -24.45 20.04 10.87
CA LYS A 55 -25.36 20.56 11.92
C LYS A 55 -26.55 19.65 12.32
N ARG A 56 -26.74 18.45 11.73
CA ARG A 56 -27.97 17.65 11.93
C ARG A 56 -27.90 16.52 12.98
N THR A 57 -26.77 16.30 13.64
CA THR A 57 -26.67 15.33 14.74
C THR A 57 -26.26 16.07 16.00
N GLY A 58 -27.19 16.28 16.92
CA GLY A 58 -27.06 17.10 18.15
C GLY A 58 -26.09 16.59 19.22
N SER A 59 -24.99 15.94 18.84
CA SER A 59 -23.76 15.93 19.62
C SER A 59 -23.04 17.22 19.28
N SER A 60 -22.69 18.05 20.27
CA SER A 60 -21.76 19.16 20.04
C SER A 60 -20.39 18.57 19.71
N ASP A 61 -20.22 18.13 18.46
CA ASP A 61 -19.00 17.55 17.94
C ASP A 61 -17.93 18.63 18.06
N LEU A 62 -17.15 18.53 19.13
CA LEU A 62 -15.91 19.27 19.31
C LEU A 62 -15.12 19.06 18.04
N LYS A 63 -15.08 20.09 17.17
CA LYS A 63 -14.24 20.11 15.98
C LYS A 63 -12.82 20.01 16.49
N ILE A 64 -12.26 18.80 16.52
CA ILE A 64 -10.94 18.56 17.10
C ILE A 64 -9.92 19.18 16.18
N ILE A 65 -9.42 20.33 16.63
CA ILE A 65 -8.38 21.08 15.94
C ILE A 65 -7.09 20.26 16.06
N PRO A 66 -6.26 20.13 15.00
CA PRO A 66 -4.96 19.45 15.08
C PRO A 66 -4.07 19.91 16.26
N GLN A 67 -4.28 21.14 16.72
CA GLN A 67 -3.65 21.74 17.90
C GLN A 67 -4.04 21.03 19.21
N LEU A 68 -5.33 20.68 19.38
CA LEU A 68 -5.79 19.93 20.55
C LEU A 68 -5.24 18.50 20.54
N ALA A 69 -5.18 17.84 19.38
CA ALA A 69 -4.58 16.52 19.24
C ALA A 69 -3.07 16.53 19.55
N THR A 70 -2.36 17.56 19.09
CA THR A 70 -0.93 17.77 19.38
C THR A 70 -0.70 18.08 20.86
N PHE A 71 -1.51 18.95 21.46
CA PHE A 71 -1.46 19.26 22.89
C PHE A 71 -1.65 17.99 23.71
N TYR A 72 -2.69 17.22 23.40
CA TYR A 72 -3.00 15.97 24.08
C TYR A 72 -1.83 14.98 24.05
N TYR A 73 -1.24 14.75 22.88
CA TYR A 73 -0.09 13.85 22.71
C TYR A 73 1.10 14.24 23.61
N LEU A 74 1.39 15.54 23.71
CA LEU A 74 2.47 16.05 24.56
C LEU A 74 2.11 16.03 26.05
N TYR A 75 0.84 16.26 26.37
CA TYR A 75 0.27 16.21 27.72
C TYR A 75 0.35 14.80 28.32
N GLU A 76 -0.10 13.77 27.58
CA GLU A 76 -0.05 12.36 28.01
C GLU A 76 1.38 11.91 28.34
N ARG A 77 2.35 12.37 27.54
CA ARG A 77 3.78 12.08 27.72
C ARG A 77 4.49 12.95 28.75
N LYS A 78 3.74 13.81 29.45
CA LYS A 78 4.24 14.72 30.49
C LYS A 78 5.38 15.64 30.00
N ARG A 79 5.37 16.01 28.71
CA ARG A 79 6.37 16.91 28.09
C ARG A 79 5.99 18.38 28.32
N ARG A 80 5.99 18.82 29.58
CA ARG A 80 5.57 20.18 29.98
C ARG A 80 6.39 21.28 29.30
N ASP A 81 7.69 21.06 29.16
CA ASP A 81 8.62 21.98 28.50
C ASP A 81 8.23 22.28 27.04
N VAL A 82 7.80 21.24 26.31
CA VAL A 82 7.37 21.37 24.91
C VAL A 82 5.98 22.00 24.82
N LEU A 83 5.08 21.69 25.76
CA LEU A 83 3.77 22.33 25.84
C LEU A 83 3.88 23.83 26.07
N GLU A 84 4.75 24.26 26.98
CA GLU A 84 5.02 25.67 27.28
C GLU A 84 5.59 26.42 26.09
N ALA A 85 6.45 25.76 25.30
CA ALA A 85 7.04 26.37 24.13
C ALA A 85 6.07 26.53 22.94
N ILE A 86 5.07 25.65 22.82
CA ILE A 86 4.16 25.61 21.66
C ILE A 86 2.84 26.33 21.94
N PHE A 87 2.33 26.24 23.17
CA PHE A 87 0.99 26.70 23.54
C PHE A 87 1.07 27.74 24.65
N GLY A 88 0.44 28.89 24.44
CA GLY A 88 0.27 29.92 25.48
C GLY A 88 -0.51 29.37 26.68
N GLU A 89 -0.33 29.98 27.85
CA GLU A 89 -0.93 29.50 29.11
C GLU A 89 -2.46 29.34 29.01
N GLU A 90 -3.14 30.31 28.41
CA GLU A 90 -4.60 30.28 28.20
C GLU A 90 -5.02 29.08 27.33
N THR A 91 -4.36 28.87 26.19
CA THR A 91 -4.63 27.71 25.32
C THR A 91 -4.33 26.39 26.04
N ARG A 92 -3.29 26.33 26.88
CA ARG A 92 -2.97 25.13 27.67
C ARG A 92 -4.08 24.82 28.68
N LYS A 93 -4.59 25.83 29.40
CA LYS A 93 -5.70 25.67 30.34
C LYS A 93 -6.98 25.25 29.62
N GLU A 94 -7.29 25.89 28.49
CA GLU A 94 -8.46 25.54 27.67
C GLU A 94 -8.37 24.10 27.17
N PHE A 95 -7.24 23.70 26.60
CA PHE A 95 -7.06 22.35 26.08
C PHE A 95 -6.98 21.29 27.18
N ALA A 96 -6.37 21.59 28.33
CA ALA A 96 -6.40 20.70 29.50
C ALA A 96 -7.84 20.47 29.98
N SER A 97 -8.64 21.53 30.12
CA SER A 97 -10.06 21.41 30.48
C SER A 97 -10.85 20.61 29.45
N ARG A 98 -10.57 20.78 28.14
CA ARG A 98 -11.19 19.96 27.08
C ARG A 98 -10.79 18.49 27.19
N VAL A 99 -9.51 18.19 27.45
CA VAL A 99 -9.01 16.82 27.64
C VAL A 99 -9.66 16.16 28.85
N GLU A 100 -9.78 16.87 29.97
CA GLU A 100 -10.47 16.40 31.18
C GLU A 100 -11.96 16.12 30.91
N LYS A 101 -12.65 17.03 30.20
CA LYS A 101 -14.05 16.85 29.78
C LYS A 101 -14.26 15.67 28.83
N MET A 102 -13.26 15.33 28.01
CA MET A 102 -13.33 14.18 27.09
C MET A 102 -13.20 12.83 27.81
N GLY A 103 -12.73 12.81 29.06
CA GLY A 103 -12.78 11.63 29.94
C GLY A 103 -12.13 10.37 29.36
N ILE A 104 -12.83 9.22 29.43
CA ILE A 104 -12.33 7.90 28.98
C ILE A 104 -12.31 7.77 27.44
N ASP A 105 -12.95 8.68 26.70
CA ASP A 105 -12.97 8.68 25.22
C ASP A 105 -11.67 9.25 24.61
N MET A 106 -10.55 9.11 25.32
CA MET A 106 -9.20 9.54 24.94
C MET A 106 -8.62 8.73 23.79
N SER A 107 -9.16 7.52 23.59
CA SER A 107 -8.93 6.73 22.38
C SER A 107 -9.28 7.53 21.13
N SER A 108 -10.25 8.47 21.20
CA SER A 108 -10.61 9.31 20.06
C SER A 108 -9.50 10.29 19.66
N ILE A 109 -8.79 10.92 20.61
CA ILE A 109 -7.78 11.96 20.28
C ILE A 109 -6.51 11.32 19.72
N LEU A 110 -6.00 10.26 20.35
CA LEU A 110 -4.82 9.54 19.82
C LEU A 110 -5.12 8.96 18.44
N ARG A 111 -6.33 8.42 18.25
CA ARG A 111 -6.83 7.98 16.95
C ARG A 111 -6.84 9.10 15.91
N MET A 112 -7.26 10.30 16.29
CA MET A 112 -7.26 11.45 15.39
C MET A 112 -5.86 11.92 15.05
N TYR A 113 -4.97 12.02 16.04
CA TYR A 113 -3.57 12.40 15.82
C TYR A 113 -2.87 11.40 14.88
N THR A 114 -3.01 10.11 15.15
CA THR A 114 -2.39 9.05 14.34
C THR A 114 -2.97 9.01 12.92
N TYR A 115 -4.27 9.26 12.76
CA TYR A 115 -4.91 9.42 11.46
C TYR A 115 -4.38 10.63 10.69
N TRP A 116 -4.33 11.81 11.32
CA TRP A 116 -3.77 13.02 10.74
C TRP A 116 -2.29 12.83 10.34
N ARG A 117 -1.48 12.29 11.26
CA ARG A 117 -0.05 11.99 11.04
C ARG A 117 0.14 11.08 9.84
N ARG A 118 -0.67 10.01 9.72
CA ARG A 118 -0.64 9.12 8.55
C ARG A 118 -0.95 9.87 7.26
N ILE A 119 -1.95 10.75 7.26
CA ILE A 119 -2.30 11.57 6.08
C ILE A 119 -1.15 12.49 5.69
N GLU A 120 -0.56 13.21 6.64
CA GLU A 120 0.56 14.13 6.36
C GLU A 120 1.80 13.39 5.85
N LEU A 121 2.17 12.28 6.49
CA LEU A 121 3.28 11.44 6.03
C LEU A 121 3.02 10.85 4.63
N LYS A 122 1.76 10.58 4.28
CA LYS A 122 1.40 10.10 2.94
C LYS A 122 1.58 11.17 1.86
N LYS A 123 1.49 12.46 2.20
CA LYS A 123 1.76 13.56 1.26
C LYS A 123 3.25 13.65 0.92
N THR A 124 4.13 13.45 1.91
CA THR A 124 5.58 13.52 1.74
C THR A 124 6.15 12.24 1.13
N ILE A 125 5.67 11.07 1.58
CA ILE A 125 6.15 9.75 1.15
C ILE A 125 5.22 9.19 0.07
N LYS A 126 5.37 9.67 -1.16
CA LYS A 126 4.64 9.13 -2.32
C LYS A 126 5.00 7.64 -2.50
N ASN A 127 3.98 6.78 -2.52
CA ASN A 127 4.11 5.33 -2.69
C ASN A 127 4.85 4.58 -1.55
N GLY A 128 4.93 5.17 -0.36
CA GLY A 128 5.45 4.47 0.82
C GLY A 128 4.60 3.24 1.18
N ILE A 129 5.26 2.16 1.61
CA ILE A 129 4.57 0.98 2.14
C ILE A 129 4.19 1.28 3.59
N GLU A 130 2.91 1.17 3.94
CA GLU A 130 2.47 1.41 5.31
C GLU A 130 2.83 0.21 6.19
N LEU A 131 3.45 0.46 7.35
CA LEU A 131 3.72 -0.55 8.37
C LEU A 131 2.64 -0.46 9.46
N TRP A 132 1.96 -1.57 9.68
CA TRP A 132 0.84 -1.70 10.62
C TRP A 132 1.11 -2.79 11.64
N LYS A 133 0.64 -2.62 12.88
CA LYS A 133 0.72 -3.63 13.95
C LYS A 133 -0.68 -4.11 14.33
N CYS A 134 -0.97 -5.39 14.09
CA CYS A 134 -2.27 -5.93 14.46
C CYS A 134 -2.50 -5.83 15.97
N GLN A 135 -3.63 -5.29 16.40
CA GLN A 135 -3.93 -5.14 17.83
C GLN A 135 -4.14 -6.46 18.56
N LEU A 136 -4.60 -7.51 17.85
CA LEU A 136 -4.83 -8.82 18.46
C LEU A 136 -3.53 -9.62 18.58
N CYS A 137 -2.90 -9.98 17.44
CA CYS A 137 -1.71 -10.86 17.46
C CYS A 137 -0.37 -10.11 17.56
N LYS A 138 -0.38 -8.79 17.61
CA LYS A 138 0.81 -7.92 17.67
C LYS A 138 1.79 -8.08 16.50
N LYS A 139 1.43 -8.83 15.45
CA LYS A 139 2.23 -9.00 14.24
C LYS A 139 2.31 -7.69 13.45
N GLU A 140 3.53 -7.33 13.08
CA GLU A 140 3.78 -6.21 12.17
C GLU A 140 3.61 -6.66 10.72
N MET A 141 2.97 -5.82 9.92
CA MET A 141 2.64 -6.11 8.54
C MET A 141 2.93 -4.92 7.65
N LYS A 142 3.56 -5.20 6.51
CA LYS A 142 3.73 -4.27 5.41
C LYS A 142 2.50 -4.34 4.52
N ALA A 143 1.85 -3.20 4.30
CA ALA A 143 0.61 -3.14 3.55
C ALA A 143 0.64 -1.99 2.53
N THR A 144 0.54 -2.36 1.25
CA THR A 144 0.21 -1.41 0.18
C THR A 144 -1.31 -1.23 0.16
N GLY A 145 -1.81 -0.46 1.12
CA GLY A 145 -3.24 -0.20 1.31
C GLY A 145 -4.00 -1.29 2.08
N VAL A 146 -5.32 -1.14 2.13
CA VAL A 146 -6.19 -1.83 3.11
C VAL A 146 -6.37 -3.34 2.83
N ARG A 147 -6.11 -3.79 1.59
CA ARG A 147 -6.39 -5.18 1.18
C ARG A 147 -5.60 -6.23 1.97
N TYR A 148 -4.34 -5.97 2.27
CA TYR A 148 -3.49 -6.87 3.06
C TYR A 148 -3.98 -6.97 4.50
N LEU A 149 -4.40 -5.84 5.07
CA LEU A 149 -4.99 -5.78 6.41
C LEU A 149 -6.28 -6.60 6.48
N ILE A 150 -7.16 -6.47 5.49
CA ILE A 150 -8.41 -7.24 5.42
C ILE A 150 -8.15 -8.75 5.32
N ASN A 151 -7.17 -9.17 4.52
CA ASN A 151 -6.80 -10.58 4.42
C ASN A 151 -6.32 -11.13 5.76
N HIS A 152 -5.54 -10.35 6.52
CA HIS A 152 -5.11 -10.73 7.85
C HIS A 152 -6.27 -10.81 8.85
N ILE A 153 -7.21 -9.85 8.81
CA ILE A 153 -8.42 -9.89 9.63
C ILE A 153 -9.20 -11.18 9.39
N GLY A 154 -9.34 -11.60 8.12
CA GLY A 154 -10.01 -12.85 7.79
C GLY A 154 -9.41 -14.08 8.50
N THR A 155 -8.12 -14.06 8.82
CA THR A 155 -7.48 -15.14 9.60
C THR A 155 -7.88 -15.15 11.07
N HIS A 156 -8.17 -13.99 11.66
CA HIS A 156 -8.62 -13.89 13.05
C HIS A 156 -10.10 -14.15 13.21
N GLU A 157 -10.91 -13.70 12.26
CA GLU A 157 -12.38 -13.81 12.32
C GLU A 157 -12.89 -15.12 11.67
N GLY A 158 -12.00 -16.04 11.29
CA GLY A 158 -12.38 -17.30 10.63
C GLY A 158 -13.12 -17.11 9.30
N VAL A 159 -13.09 -15.90 8.73
CA VAL A 159 -13.77 -15.59 7.48
C VAL A 159 -13.01 -16.26 6.35
N SER A 160 -13.70 -17.02 5.53
CA SER A 160 -13.13 -17.75 4.40
C SER A 160 -14.04 -17.62 3.19
N CYS A 161 -13.49 -17.95 2.02
CA CYS A 161 -14.24 -18.14 0.80
C CYS A 161 -14.49 -19.64 0.59
N SER A 162 -15.73 -20.03 0.36
CA SER A 162 -16.03 -21.37 -0.13
C SER A 162 -15.44 -21.57 -1.53
N CYS A 163 -14.93 -22.77 -1.81
CA CYS A 163 -14.62 -23.15 -3.19
C CYS A 163 -15.87 -23.07 -4.05
N ILE A 164 -15.73 -22.63 -5.30
CA ILE A 164 -16.85 -22.47 -6.22
C ILE A 164 -17.25 -23.77 -6.92
N VAL A 165 -16.36 -24.76 -6.94
CA VAL A 165 -16.56 -26.08 -7.57
C VAL A 165 -17.44 -26.94 -6.66
N GLU A 166 -18.49 -27.52 -7.25
CA GLU A 166 -19.45 -28.37 -6.55
C GLU A 166 -18.77 -29.61 -5.96
N GLY A 167 -19.20 -30.02 -4.77
CA GLY A 167 -18.60 -31.13 -4.04
C GLY A 167 -17.25 -30.84 -3.36
N CYS A 168 -16.57 -29.72 -3.65
CA CYS A 168 -15.25 -29.47 -3.07
C CYS A 168 -15.28 -29.17 -1.56
N GLY A 169 -16.26 -28.37 -1.10
CA GLY A 169 -16.45 -28.03 0.32
C GLY A 169 -15.33 -27.24 1.02
N LYS A 170 -14.14 -27.06 0.39
CA LYS A 170 -13.00 -26.42 1.03
C LYS A 170 -13.23 -24.92 1.28
N LEU A 171 -12.83 -24.48 2.47
CA LEU A 171 -12.85 -23.08 2.92
C LEU A 171 -11.45 -22.46 2.83
N ILE A 172 -11.32 -21.38 2.04
CA ILE A 172 -10.01 -20.90 1.57
C ILE A 172 -9.92 -19.38 1.67
N LYS A 173 -8.73 -18.86 1.94
CA LYS A 173 -8.48 -17.41 1.93
C LYS A 173 -8.61 -16.86 0.50
N PRO A 174 -9.10 -15.62 0.29
CA PRO A 174 -9.35 -15.09 -1.06
C PRO A 174 -8.14 -15.09 -2.00
N HIS A 175 -6.94 -14.82 -1.48
CA HIS A 175 -5.71 -14.82 -2.28
C HIS A 175 -5.25 -16.24 -2.63
N ALA A 176 -5.54 -17.23 -1.77
CA ALA A 176 -5.23 -18.63 -2.01
C ALA A 176 -6.28 -19.33 -2.89
N LEU A 177 -7.49 -18.79 -2.98
CA LEU A 177 -8.60 -19.38 -3.72
C LEU A 177 -8.27 -19.60 -5.21
N ARG A 178 -7.62 -18.65 -5.88
CA ARG A 178 -7.19 -18.83 -7.28
C ARG A 178 -6.18 -19.95 -7.45
N ASN A 179 -5.20 -20.02 -6.53
CA ASN A 179 -4.20 -21.09 -6.55
C ASN A 179 -4.82 -22.45 -6.23
N HIS A 180 -5.82 -22.49 -5.37
CA HIS A 180 -6.58 -23.69 -5.08
C HIS A 180 -7.33 -24.19 -6.31
N LEU A 181 -8.09 -23.31 -6.99
CA LEU A 181 -8.82 -23.65 -8.22
C LEU A 181 -7.87 -24.23 -9.27
N ARG A 182 -6.73 -23.57 -9.49
CA ARG A 182 -5.71 -24.06 -10.41
C ARG A 182 -5.16 -25.44 -10.03
N ARG A 183 -4.76 -25.65 -8.78
CA ARG A 183 -4.03 -26.87 -8.36
C ARG A 183 -4.93 -28.07 -8.06
N ASN A 184 -6.16 -27.84 -7.60
CA ASN A 184 -7.04 -28.91 -7.12
C ASN A 184 -8.16 -29.23 -8.11
N HIS A 185 -8.47 -28.31 -9.04
CA HIS A 185 -9.57 -28.47 -9.99
C HIS A 185 -9.13 -28.29 -11.45
N ALA A 186 -7.83 -28.07 -11.70
CA ALA A 186 -7.30 -27.66 -13.01
C ALA A 186 -8.00 -26.41 -13.61
N LEU A 187 -8.73 -25.65 -12.78
CA LEU A 187 -9.47 -24.47 -13.21
C LEU A 187 -8.59 -23.24 -13.09
N HIS A 188 -8.00 -22.86 -14.21
CA HIS A 188 -7.32 -21.58 -14.34
C HIS A 188 -8.34 -20.44 -14.45
N ALA A 189 -7.90 -19.21 -14.15
CA ALA A 189 -8.80 -18.06 -14.07
C ALA A 189 -9.38 -17.65 -15.43
N ASP A 190 -8.64 -17.87 -16.53
CA ASP A 190 -9.09 -17.83 -17.94
C ASP A 190 -10.25 -18.79 -18.16
N HIS A 191 -10.06 -20.06 -17.81
CA HIS A 191 -10.97 -21.14 -18.17
C HIS A 191 -12.25 -21.20 -17.32
N LEU A 192 -12.39 -20.34 -16.31
CA LEU A 192 -13.66 -20.22 -15.59
C LEU A 192 -14.74 -19.75 -16.55
N ASP A 193 -15.84 -20.48 -16.64
CA ASP A 193 -17.05 -20.01 -17.30
C ASP A 193 -17.63 -18.78 -16.59
N LYS A 194 -18.66 -18.19 -17.20
CA LYS A 194 -19.32 -17.00 -16.70
C LYS A 194 -19.95 -17.18 -15.32
N GLU A 195 -20.59 -18.31 -15.06
CA GLU A 195 -21.26 -18.58 -13.79
C GLU A 195 -20.23 -18.78 -12.67
N GLN A 196 -19.23 -19.62 -12.91
CA GLN A 196 -18.10 -19.87 -12.04
C GLN A 196 -17.35 -18.58 -11.69
N TYR A 197 -17.04 -17.75 -12.69
CA TYR A 197 -16.39 -16.47 -12.48
C TYR A 197 -17.23 -15.54 -11.60
N HIS A 198 -18.53 -15.44 -11.87
CA HIS A 198 -19.42 -14.63 -11.05
C HIS A 198 -19.53 -15.15 -9.61
N LYS A 199 -19.64 -16.47 -9.41
CA LYS A 199 -19.63 -17.13 -8.10
C LYS A 199 -18.33 -16.84 -7.34
N LEU A 200 -17.19 -16.87 -8.03
CA LEU A 200 -15.88 -16.51 -7.47
C LEU A 200 -15.84 -15.05 -7.00
N ARG A 201 -16.31 -14.11 -7.82
CA ARG A 201 -16.36 -12.68 -7.50
C ARG A 201 -17.28 -12.39 -6.32
N ARG A 202 -18.47 -12.98 -6.29
CA ARG A 202 -19.43 -12.88 -5.18
C ARG A 202 -18.82 -13.39 -3.87
N THR A 203 -18.19 -14.57 -3.91
CA THR A 203 -17.56 -15.17 -2.73
C THR A 203 -16.44 -14.28 -2.18
N GLN A 204 -15.56 -13.76 -3.05
CA GLN A 204 -14.51 -12.82 -2.66
C GLN A 204 -15.10 -11.51 -2.08
N ALA A 205 -16.13 -10.95 -2.71
CA ALA A 205 -16.78 -9.73 -2.24
C ALA A 205 -17.40 -9.91 -0.84
N SER A 206 -18.06 -11.05 -0.61
CA SER A 206 -18.61 -11.42 0.70
C SER A 206 -17.53 -11.47 1.78
N PHE A 207 -16.39 -12.12 1.51
CA PHE A 207 -15.24 -12.11 2.41
C PHE A 207 -14.78 -10.69 2.73
N TYR A 208 -14.53 -9.87 1.71
CA TYR A 208 -14.00 -8.52 1.93
C TYR A 208 -15.01 -7.64 2.69
N LYS A 209 -16.30 -7.79 2.44
CA LYS A 209 -17.36 -7.10 3.17
C LYS A 209 -17.33 -7.46 4.66
N LYS A 210 -17.34 -8.77 4.98
CA LYS A 210 -17.31 -9.28 6.37
C LYS A 210 -16.03 -8.88 7.11
N ALA A 211 -14.87 -9.01 6.48
CA ALA A 211 -13.61 -8.68 7.14
C ALA A 211 -13.40 -7.15 7.27
N ARG A 212 -13.93 -6.34 6.35
CA ARG A 212 -13.80 -4.87 6.41
C ARG A 212 -14.55 -4.24 7.59
N THR A 213 -15.66 -4.81 8.03
CA THR A 213 -16.40 -4.29 9.22
C THR A 213 -15.58 -4.39 10.49
N LYS A 214 -14.58 -5.28 10.53
CA LYS A 214 -13.70 -5.47 11.69
C LYS A 214 -12.39 -4.67 11.59
N LEU A 215 -12.20 -3.87 10.53
CA LEU A 215 -10.95 -3.14 10.31
C LEU A 215 -10.54 -2.25 11.49
N LYS A 216 -11.48 -1.49 12.06
CA LYS A 216 -11.22 -0.61 13.21
C LYS A 216 -10.84 -1.37 14.48
N LYS A 217 -11.27 -2.63 14.62
CA LYS A 217 -10.95 -3.49 15.78
C LYS A 217 -9.49 -3.95 15.75
N TYR A 218 -9.01 -4.36 14.57
CA TYR A 218 -7.67 -4.94 14.42
C TYR A 218 -6.59 -3.93 14.03
N PHE A 219 -6.97 -2.95 13.21
CA PHE A 219 -6.10 -1.92 12.68
C PHE A 219 -6.76 -0.55 12.86
N PRO A 220 -6.98 -0.11 14.12
CA PRO A 220 -7.32 1.28 14.38
C PRO A 220 -6.17 2.19 13.91
N PRO A 221 -6.38 3.49 13.68
CA PRO A 221 -5.31 4.43 13.30
C PRO A 221 -4.03 4.32 14.15
N GLU A 222 -4.15 3.98 15.43
CA GLU A 222 -3.07 3.78 16.40
C GLU A 222 -2.22 2.54 16.10
N ALA A 223 -2.73 1.60 15.31
CA ALA A 223 -1.97 0.46 14.80
C ALA A 223 -1.02 0.84 13.66
N PHE A 224 -1.15 2.05 13.08
CA PHE A 224 -0.19 2.53 12.09
C PHE A 224 1.11 2.91 12.80
N LEU A 225 2.22 2.31 12.38
CA LEU A 225 3.53 2.58 12.96
C LEU A 225 4.26 3.70 12.21
N ARG A 226 4.50 3.46 10.91
CA ARG A 226 5.29 4.34 10.04
C ARG A 226 5.12 3.92 8.58
N PHE A 227 5.73 4.67 7.67
CA PHE A 227 6.02 4.20 6.32
C PHE A 227 7.38 3.48 6.33
N ASP A 228 7.50 2.43 5.51
CA ASP A 228 8.78 1.81 5.20
C ASP A 228 9.51 2.68 4.16
N ASP A 229 10.75 3.05 4.46
CA ASP A 229 11.60 3.87 3.59
C ASP A 229 12.03 3.10 2.32
N LYS A 230 11.87 1.77 2.33
CA LYS A 230 12.03 0.95 1.13
C LYS A 230 10.90 1.31 0.15
N LYS A 231 11.20 2.26 -0.75
CA LYS A 231 10.42 2.48 -1.95
C LYS A 231 10.24 1.12 -2.62
N MET A 232 8.99 0.74 -2.94
CA MET A 232 8.76 -0.41 -3.79
C MET A 232 9.67 -0.25 -5.01
N SER A 233 10.54 -1.25 -5.25
CA SER A 233 11.35 -1.31 -6.48
C SER A 233 10.40 -1.01 -7.63
N ASN A 234 10.54 0.19 -8.17
CA ASN A 234 9.67 0.65 -9.22
C ASN A 234 10.15 -0.10 -10.44
N LYS A 235 9.57 -1.27 -10.74
CA LYS A 235 9.94 -2.09 -11.89
C LYS A 235 9.95 -1.27 -13.18
N ASN A 236 9.17 -0.18 -13.24
CA ASN A 236 9.20 0.78 -14.34
C ASN A 236 10.57 1.44 -14.56
N LEU A 237 11.47 1.46 -13.57
CA LEU A 237 12.84 1.97 -13.71
C LEU A 237 13.75 1.04 -14.50
N LEU A 238 13.37 -0.22 -14.72
CA LEU A 238 14.19 -1.20 -15.44
C LEU A 238 13.94 -1.19 -16.95
N GLU A 239 12.82 -0.63 -17.40
CA GLU A 239 12.49 -0.55 -18.82
C GLU A 239 12.74 0.88 -19.33
N ASP A 240 13.22 1.02 -20.57
CA ASP A 240 13.37 2.33 -21.20
C ASP A 240 11.98 2.99 -21.33
N PRO A 241 11.81 4.26 -20.90
CA PRO A 241 10.57 4.99 -21.16
C PRO A 241 10.37 5.36 -22.63
N LYS A 242 11.39 5.32 -23.50
CA LYS A 242 11.28 5.71 -24.90
C LYS A 242 10.72 4.57 -25.75
N CYS A 243 9.66 4.83 -26.50
CA CYS A 243 9.13 3.89 -27.49
C CYS A 243 10.09 3.78 -28.67
N ARG A 244 10.46 2.56 -29.08
CA ARG A 244 11.35 2.29 -30.21
C ARG A 244 10.74 2.63 -31.57
N GLU A 245 9.42 2.51 -31.70
CA GLU A 245 8.74 2.73 -32.98
C GLU A 245 8.53 4.22 -33.27
N CYS A 246 7.98 4.99 -32.32
CA CYS A 246 7.70 6.42 -32.53
C CYS A 246 8.60 7.39 -31.76
N GLY A 247 9.52 6.90 -30.93
CA GLY A 247 10.41 7.75 -30.13
C GLY A 247 9.76 8.48 -28.95
N LYS A 248 8.46 8.31 -28.69
CA LYS A 248 7.74 9.00 -27.60
C LYS A 248 8.17 8.51 -26.21
N MET A 249 8.33 9.45 -25.27
CA MET A 249 8.64 9.15 -23.86
C MET A 249 7.37 8.81 -23.08
N VAL A 250 7.32 7.61 -22.49
CA VAL A 250 6.18 7.07 -21.75
C VAL A 250 6.66 6.39 -20.46
N HIS A 251 6.52 7.05 -19.32
CA HIS A 251 7.16 6.62 -18.06
C HIS A 251 6.42 5.51 -17.27
N GLY A 252 5.10 5.37 -17.41
CA GLY A 252 4.33 4.40 -16.65
C GLY A 252 4.16 3.06 -17.37
N SER A 253 4.23 1.92 -16.68
CA SER A 253 3.93 0.61 -17.28
C SER A 253 2.53 0.53 -17.87
N THR A 254 1.51 1.01 -17.16
CA THR A 254 0.13 1.05 -17.67
C THR A 254 0.00 1.95 -18.90
N THR A 255 0.64 3.14 -18.86
CA THR A 255 0.62 4.08 -20.00
C THR A 255 1.40 3.53 -21.19
N ARG A 256 2.46 2.74 -20.97
CA ARG A 256 3.22 2.06 -22.02
C ARG A 256 2.39 0.97 -22.69
N ARG A 257 1.72 0.12 -21.93
CA ARG A 257 0.78 -0.86 -22.49
C ARG A 257 -0.31 -0.20 -23.33
N TYR A 258 -0.89 0.89 -22.82
CA TYR A 258 -1.84 1.68 -23.60
C TYR A 258 -1.21 2.25 -24.88
N HIS A 259 0.00 2.81 -24.78
CA HIS A 259 0.70 3.33 -25.94
C HIS A 259 0.98 2.25 -27.00
N VAL A 260 1.42 1.05 -26.60
CA VAL A 260 1.57 -0.09 -27.51
C VAL A 260 0.23 -0.50 -28.13
N ALA A 261 -0.85 -0.49 -27.35
CA ALA A 261 -2.19 -0.78 -27.86
C ALA A 261 -2.60 0.16 -29.01
N GLN A 262 -2.19 1.43 -28.95
CA GLN A 262 -2.44 2.40 -30.02
C GLN A 262 -1.68 2.06 -31.30
N HIS A 263 -0.40 1.68 -31.18
CA HIS A 263 0.40 1.22 -32.33
C HIS A 263 -0.22 -0.03 -32.99
N LEU A 264 -0.65 -0.98 -32.17
CA LEU A 264 -1.28 -2.21 -32.63
C LEU A 264 -2.75 -2.05 -33.03
N LYS A 265 -3.33 -0.85 -32.89
CA LYS A 265 -4.75 -0.55 -33.12
C LYS A 265 -5.69 -1.52 -32.37
N LEU A 266 -5.30 -1.95 -31.17
CA LEU A 266 -6.06 -2.89 -30.35
C LEU A 266 -7.23 -2.16 -29.69
N LEU A 267 -8.42 -2.32 -30.28
CA LEU A 267 -9.67 -1.76 -29.78
C LEU A 267 -10.68 -2.89 -29.56
N TYR A 268 -11.31 -2.89 -28.38
CA TYR A 268 -12.32 -3.87 -28.01
C TYR A 268 -13.69 -3.19 -27.93
N LYS A 269 -14.74 -3.89 -28.37
CA LYS A 269 -16.12 -3.41 -28.26
C LYS A 269 -16.52 -3.30 -26.79
N CYS A 270 -17.30 -2.28 -26.46
CA CYS A 270 -17.89 -2.15 -25.12
C CYS A 270 -18.75 -3.37 -24.78
N ALA A 271 -18.62 -3.87 -23.55
CA ALA A 271 -19.41 -5.00 -23.05
C ALA A 271 -20.88 -4.65 -22.81
N ALA A 272 -21.23 -3.36 -22.72
CA ALA A 272 -22.60 -2.94 -22.50
C ALA A 272 -23.44 -3.18 -23.76
N ASP A 273 -24.61 -3.79 -23.58
CA ASP A 273 -25.49 -4.13 -24.69
C ASP A 273 -25.89 -2.90 -25.52
N GLY A 274 -25.92 -3.07 -26.84
CA GLY A 274 -26.18 -1.99 -27.80
C GLY A 274 -25.09 -0.91 -27.93
N CYS A 275 -23.95 -1.03 -27.23
CA CYS A 275 -22.88 -0.03 -27.32
C CYS A 275 -21.83 -0.39 -28.40
N GLU A 276 -21.72 0.43 -29.44
CA GLU A 276 -20.73 0.23 -30.51
C GLU A 276 -19.35 0.86 -30.22
N PHE A 277 -19.23 1.58 -29.11
CA PHE A 277 -17.98 2.24 -28.75
C PHE A 277 -16.84 1.21 -28.59
N ARG A 278 -15.69 1.51 -29.19
CA ARG A 278 -14.49 0.67 -29.09
C ARG A 278 -13.38 1.40 -28.37
N THR A 279 -12.77 0.74 -27.39
CA THR A 279 -11.64 1.28 -26.62
C THR A 279 -10.78 0.15 -26.09
N ASP A 280 -9.59 0.47 -25.58
CA ASP A 280 -8.75 -0.53 -24.93
C ASP A 280 -9.31 -0.91 -23.55
N PRO A 281 -8.95 -2.09 -23.01
CA PRO A 281 -9.52 -2.56 -21.75
C PRO A 281 -9.12 -1.74 -20.52
N ILE A 282 -8.11 -0.87 -20.62
CA ILE A 282 -7.67 0.02 -19.54
C ILE A 282 -8.66 1.19 -19.41
N HIS A 283 -9.14 1.75 -20.53
CA HIS A 283 -10.11 2.84 -20.57
C HIS A 283 -11.58 2.39 -20.51
N MET A 284 -11.86 1.11 -20.78
CA MET A 284 -13.21 0.55 -20.73
C MET A 284 -13.98 0.87 -19.42
N PRO A 285 -13.40 0.78 -18.20
CA PRO A 285 -14.11 1.15 -16.97
C PRO A 285 -14.50 2.64 -16.89
N TYR A 286 -13.70 3.53 -17.47
CA TYR A 286 -14.02 4.95 -17.53
C TYR A 286 -15.19 5.20 -18.48
N HIS A 287 -15.17 4.56 -19.65
CA HIS A 287 -16.28 4.60 -20.59
C HIS A 287 -17.58 4.07 -19.96
N LEU A 288 -17.55 2.91 -19.30
CA LEU A 288 -18.71 2.35 -18.59
C LEU A 288 -19.26 3.31 -17.52
N SER A 289 -18.38 3.96 -16.75
CA SER A 289 -18.82 4.90 -15.72
C SER A 289 -19.40 6.19 -16.31
N LYS A 290 -18.87 6.68 -17.42
CA LYS A 290 -19.25 7.98 -18.00
C LYS A 290 -20.46 7.88 -18.93
N ASN A 291 -20.48 6.88 -19.80
CA ASN A 291 -21.47 6.74 -20.86
C ASN A 291 -22.64 5.85 -20.44
N HIS A 292 -22.41 4.89 -19.56
CA HIS A 292 -23.44 3.95 -19.09
C HIS A 292 -23.87 4.18 -17.65
N SER A 293 -23.20 5.10 -16.93
CA SER A 293 -23.39 5.30 -15.49
C SER A 293 -23.26 3.99 -14.67
N LYS A 294 -22.56 2.99 -15.23
CA LYS A 294 -22.33 1.66 -14.63
C LYS A 294 -20.90 1.57 -14.10
N LYS A 295 -20.75 1.21 -12.83
CA LYS A 295 -19.47 0.75 -12.28
C LYS A 295 -19.25 -0.71 -12.64
N VAL A 296 -18.01 -1.17 -12.71
CA VAL A 296 -17.68 -2.60 -12.95
C VAL A 296 -18.41 -3.55 -11.99
N ALA A 297 -18.71 -3.11 -10.77
CA ALA A 297 -19.44 -3.90 -9.77
C ALA A 297 -20.97 -4.00 -10.02
N GLN A 298 -21.51 -3.21 -10.95
CA GLN A 298 -22.93 -3.15 -11.31
C GLN A 298 -23.21 -3.80 -12.68
N LEU A 299 -22.18 -4.31 -13.35
CA LEU A 299 -22.33 -5.01 -14.62
C LEU A 299 -23.07 -6.34 -14.42
N THR A 300 -23.82 -6.77 -15.44
CA THR A 300 -24.41 -8.11 -15.46
C THR A 300 -23.34 -9.19 -15.51
N ALA A 301 -23.72 -10.45 -15.33
CA ALA A 301 -22.76 -11.56 -15.40
C ALA A 301 -22.13 -11.67 -16.81
N GLU A 302 -22.91 -11.37 -17.85
CA GLU A 302 -22.53 -11.35 -19.26
C GLU A 302 -21.49 -10.25 -19.49
N GLU A 303 -21.86 -9.00 -19.19
CA GLU A 303 -21.01 -7.82 -19.36
C GLU A 303 -19.68 -7.96 -18.61
N LEU A 304 -19.73 -8.51 -17.38
CA LEU A 304 -18.55 -8.70 -16.54
C LEU A 304 -17.62 -9.80 -17.09
N PHE A 305 -18.19 -10.85 -17.69
CA PHE A 305 -17.43 -11.93 -18.31
C PHE A 305 -16.77 -11.48 -19.61
N GLU A 306 -17.48 -10.75 -20.46
CA GLU A 306 -16.90 -10.16 -21.66
C GLU A 306 -15.74 -9.21 -21.32
N LEU A 307 -15.92 -8.34 -20.32
CA LEU A 307 -14.86 -7.44 -19.85
C LEU A 307 -13.64 -8.22 -19.32
N LYS A 308 -13.85 -9.40 -18.73
CA LYS A 308 -12.77 -10.30 -18.32
C LYS A 308 -12.05 -10.83 -19.56
N CYS A 309 -12.77 -11.41 -20.53
CA CYS A 309 -12.18 -11.94 -21.76
C CYS A 309 -11.34 -10.89 -22.49
N MET A 310 -11.87 -9.68 -22.72
CA MET A 310 -11.13 -8.58 -23.35
C MET A 310 -9.81 -8.26 -22.64
N ARG A 311 -9.81 -8.23 -21.29
CA ARG A 311 -8.61 -7.95 -20.51
C ARG A 311 -7.58 -9.04 -20.61
N MET A 312 -8.02 -10.29 -20.66
CA MET A 312 -7.13 -11.44 -20.78
C MET A 312 -6.48 -11.49 -22.15
N ASP A 313 -7.26 -11.27 -23.21
CA ASP A 313 -6.74 -11.17 -24.57
C ASP A 313 -5.73 -10.02 -24.68
N PHE A 314 -6.04 -8.86 -24.08
CA PHE A 314 -5.13 -7.73 -24.06
C PHE A 314 -3.84 -8.01 -23.29
N GLU A 315 -3.92 -8.63 -22.11
CA GLU A 315 -2.74 -9.00 -21.33
C GLU A 315 -1.84 -9.97 -22.09
N LYS A 316 -2.43 -10.98 -22.75
CA LYS A 316 -1.71 -11.95 -23.60
C LYS A 316 -1.00 -11.27 -24.76
N MET A 317 -1.68 -10.34 -25.46
CA MET A 317 -1.08 -9.56 -26.54
C MET A 317 0.07 -8.66 -26.03
N MET A 318 -0.10 -8.01 -24.88
CA MET A 318 0.93 -7.15 -24.30
C MET A 318 2.17 -7.94 -23.86
N GLU A 319 2.02 -9.17 -23.36
CA GLU A 319 3.16 -10.00 -22.97
C GLU A 319 4.09 -10.31 -24.15
N GLY A 320 3.51 -10.56 -25.34
CA GLY A 320 4.27 -10.83 -26.57
C GLY A 320 4.78 -9.58 -27.29
N GLU A 321 4.08 -8.44 -27.21
CA GLU A 321 4.41 -7.27 -28.04
C GLU A 321 5.17 -6.18 -27.27
N LEU A 322 4.94 -6.01 -25.96
CA LEU A 322 5.42 -4.84 -25.21
C LEU A 322 6.93 -4.64 -25.32
N HIS A 323 7.70 -5.73 -25.27
CA HIS A 323 9.15 -5.66 -25.34
C HIS A 323 9.63 -5.11 -26.68
N LYS A 324 8.95 -5.33 -27.80
CA LYS A 324 9.33 -4.77 -29.12
C LYS A 324 9.33 -3.25 -29.13
N PHE A 325 8.41 -2.64 -28.37
CA PHE A 325 8.28 -1.19 -28.25
C PHE A 325 9.17 -0.59 -27.17
N PHE A 326 9.45 -1.32 -26.09
CA PHE A 326 10.24 -0.83 -24.96
C PHE A 326 11.29 -1.86 -24.54
N SER A 327 12.57 -1.52 -24.69
CA SER A 327 13.68 -2.39 -24.27
C SER A 327 13.85 -2.41 -22.76
N TYR A 328 14.37 -3.51 -22.21
CA TYR A 328 14.93 -3.50 -20.87
C TYR A 328 16.26 -2.74 -20.87
N LYS A 329 16.55 -2.00 -19.80
CA LYS A 329 17.81 -1.26 -19.66
C LYS A 329 19.02 -2.20 -19.65
N ASP A 330 18.84 -3.44 -19.20
CA ASP A 330 19.89 -4.44 -19.19
C ASP A 330 20.30 -4.86 -20.62
N ASP A 331 19.38 -4.79 -21.60
CA ASP A 331 19.70 -5.04 -23.01
C ASP A 331 20.58 -3.91 -23.59
N ILE A 332 20.40 -2.68 -23.10
CA ILE A 332 21.23 -1.53 -23.45
C ILE A 332 22.62 -1.69 -22.81
N LEU A 333 22.68 -2.18 -21.57
CA LEU A 333 23.94 -2.45 -20.86
C LEU A 333 24.69 -3.66 -21.42
N ALA A 334 23.99 -4.65 -21.98
CA ALA A 334 24.60 -5.81 -22.63
C ALA A 334 25.16 -5.48 -24.02
N GLY A 335 24.57 -4.50 -24.74
CA GLY A 335 25.10 -3.98 -26.01
C GLY A 335 26.31 -3.05 -25.85
N LEU A 336 26.51 -2.47 -24.65
CA LEU A 336 27.77 -1.85 -24.26
C LEU A 336 28.71 -2.97 -23.82
N HIS A 337 29.54 -3.48 -24.73
CA HIS A 337 30.57 -4.49 -24.47
C HIS A 337 31.53 -4.05 -23.35
N ILE A 338 31.11 -4.19 -22.10
CA ILE A 338 32.01 -4.31 -20.95
C ILE A 338 32.26 -5.81 -20.83
N PRO A 339 33.49 -6.29 -21.10
CA PRO A 339 33.79 -7.71 -21.03
C PRO A 339 33.38 -8.26 -19.67
N ARG A 340 32.55 -9.31 -19.64
CA ARG A 340 32.14 -10.00 -18.40
C ARG A 340 33.34 -10.46 -17.54
N SER A 341 34.53 -10.57 -18.14
CA SER A 341 35.80 -10.83 -17.45
C SER A 341 36.24 -9.74 -16.47
N SER A 342 35.63 -8.55 -16.49
CA SER A 342 35.90 -7.47 -15.52
C SER A 342 34.91 -7.43 -14.34
N LEU A 343 33.72 -8.03 -14.49
CA LEU A 343 32.72 -8.17 -13.42
C LEU A 343 32.98 -9.39 -12.52
N SER A 344 33.67 -10.42 -13.03
CA SER A 344 34.11 -11.55 -12.21
C SER A 344 35.07 -11.08 -11.12
N TYR A 345 36.06 -10.23 -11.42
CA TYR A 345 37.01 -9.71 -10.41
C TYR A 345 36.34 -8.91 -9.28
N LEU A 346 35.26 -8.18 -9.56
CA LEU A 346 34.55 -7.40 -8.54
C LEU A 346 33.66 -8.27 -7.63
N LEU A 347 33.05 -9.34 -8.16
CA LEU A 347 32.25 -10.27 -7.37
C LEU A 347 33.11 -11.18 -6.48
N THR A 348 34.32 -11.58 -6.94
CA THR A 348 35.27 -12.31 -6.10
C THR A 348 35.83 -11.43 -4.98
N TYR A 349 36.10 -10.15 -5.24
CA TYR A 349 36.56 -9.20 -4.22
C TYR A 349 35.48 -8.91 -3.16
N CYS A 350 34.21 -8.79 -3.55
CA CYS A 350 33.13 -8.60 -2.58
C CYS A 350 32.87 -9.84 -1.71
N CYS A 351 33.05 -11.07 -2.23
CA CYS A 351 32.98 -12.28 -1.41
C CYS A 351 34.14 -12.40 -0.43
N PHE A 352 35.36 -12.00 -0.82
CA PHE A 352 36.53 -12.04 0.06
C PHE A 352 36.45 -11.01 1.21
N VAL A 353 35.91 -9.82 0.96
CA VAL A 353 35.77 -8.79 2.02
C VAL A 353 34.63 -9.10 3.00
N TRP A 354 33.63 -9.90 2.60
CA TRP A 354 32.53 -10.30 3.49
C TRP A 354 32.87 -11.49 4.39
N LEU A 355 33.86 -12.31 4.01
CA LEU A 355 34.31 -13.46 4.80
C LEU A 355 35.30 -13.13 5.93
N PHE A 356 35.84 -11.89 5.99
CA PHE A 356 36.83 -11.49 7.01
C PHE A 356 36.31 -10.53 8.08
N ARG A 357 34.99 -10.39 8.24
CA ARG A 357 34.43 -9.50 9.27
C ARG A 357 33.27 -10.11 10.04
N VAL A 358 33.52 -11.26 10.67
CA VAL A 358 32.69 -11.79 11.76
C VAL A 358 33.58 -12.39 12.85
N ASP A 359 34.19 -11.52 13.65
CA ASP A 359 34.62 -11.87 15.01
C ASP A 359 33.50 -11.49 15.97
N ASN A 360 32.62 -12.46 16.26
CA ASN A 360 32.13 -12.80 17.61
C ASN A 360 30.93 -13.76 17.52
N LEU A 361 31.15 -14.95 18.08
CA LEU A 361 30.18 -15.96 18.52
C LEU A 361 29.03 -15.30 19.33
N ASP A 362 27.79 -15.82 19.34
CA ASP A 362 27.47 -17.15 19.87
C ASP A 362 26.05 -17.65 19.51
N ARG A 363 25.94 -18.98 19.38
CA ARG A 363 24.73 -19.85 19.38
C ARG A 363 23.81 -19.84 18.15
N TYR A 364 24.03 -20.79 17.24
CA TYR A 364 23.12 -21.91 16.93
C TYR A 364 23.84 -22.83 15.93
N ILE A 365 24.35 -23.97 16.40
CA ILE A 365 24.84 -25.07 15.56
C ILE A 365 23.63 -25.96 15.28
N VAL A 366 23.14 -25.94 14.04
CA VAL A 366 22.38 -27.03 13.43
C VAL A 366 22.97 -27.23 12.03
N ASP A 367 23.47 -28.44 11.81
CA ASP A 367 24.12 -29.01 10.63
C ASP A 367 23.96 -28.28 9.28
N CYS A 368 25.04 -27.61 8.85
CA CYS A 368 25.24 -27.17 7.45
C CYS A 368 26.22 -28.08 6.66
N ASN A 369 26.74 -29.16 7.25
CA ASN A 369 27.74 -30.00 6.59
C ASN A 369 27.18 -30.99 5.56
N SER A 370 25.87 -31.28 5.57
CA SER A 370 25.27 -32.22 4.61
C SER A 370 24.92 -31.60 3.25
N LEU A 371 24.74 -30.27 3.16
CA LEU A 371 24.37 -29.61 1.90
C LEU A 371 25.58 -29.15 1.09
N PHE A 372 26.73 -28.94 1.74
CA PHE A 372 27.94 -28.46 1.06
C PHE A 372 28.64 -29.58 0.25
N LEU A 373 28.59 -30.83 0.74
CA LEU A 373 29.14 -31.99 0.02
C LEU A 373 28.31 -32.36 -1.22
N HIS A 374 26.99 -32.12 -1.22
CA HIS A 374 26.16 -32.33 -2.40
C HIS A 374 26.41 -31.30 -3.51
N PHE A 375 26.83 -30.08 -3.17
CA PHE A 375 27.11 -29.05 -4.16
C PHE A 375 28.46 -29.27 -4.88
N ILE A 376 29.45 -29.84 -4.19
CA ILE A 376 30.75 -30.15 -4.79
C ILE A 376 30.68 -31.40 -5.70
N LEU A 377 29.89 -32.41 -5.34
CA LEU A 377 29.75 -33.63 -6.15
C LEU A 377 28.99 -33.45 -7.47
N ILE A 378 28.14 -32.42 -7.60
CA ILE A 378 27.42 -32.13 -8.85
C ILE A 378 28.32 -31.42 -9.86
N PHE A 379 29.34 -30.68 -9.40
CA PHE A 379 30.24 -29.94 -10.28
C PHE A 379 31.41 -30.76 -10.81
N THR A 380 31.81 -31.85 -10.15
CA THR A 380 32.89 -32.72 -10.62
C THR A 380 32.46 -33.77 -11.65
N PHE A 381 31.16 -34.01 -11.85
CA PHE A 381 30.66 -35.01 -12.81
C PHE A 381 30.25 -34.46 -14.19
N ASN A 382 30.35 -33.15 -14.45
CA ASN A 382 30.01 -32.56 -15.76
C ASN A 382 31.24 -32.10 -16.57
N THR A 383 32.43 -32.55 -16.17
CA THR A 383 33.66 -32.36 -16.94
C THR A 383 34.48 -33.65 -16.91
N PHE A 384 33.98 -34.68 -17.59
CA PHE A 384 34.78 -35.76 -18.19
C PHE A 384 34.01 -36.35 -19.36
#